data_AF-A0A8W8MDF2-F1
#
_entry.id   AF-A0A8W8MDF2-F1
#
_cell.length_a   1.000
_cell.length_b   1.000
_cell.length_c   1.000
_cell.angle_alpha   90.00
_cell.angle_beta   90.00
_cell.angle_gamma   90.00
#
_symmetry.space_group_name_H-M   'P 1'
#
loop_
_entity.id
_entity.type
_entity.pdbx_description
1 polymer ?
#
loop_
_entity_poly.entity_id
_entity_poly.type
_entity_poly.pdbx_seq_one_letter_code
_entity_poly.pdbx_strand_id
1 'polypeptide(L)'
;SSALYPLHKHLLIRRSLRCKECEHNLSKPEFNPISIKFKIQLIALHHIPEIKIFSLPELNLKKECKVVLTLTNPSAYNCSISFLQPDPKEDNFSNAKVELPKHPIVVAQRDDAALYDDGSQGHEAFKDDPSVIAYRKSNKVGFFMKVKPQNPDEDVKLSFLLKHEYRNTAIALPSENQEPQIASLQHQVFINLGPPKKK
;
A
#
# COMPACT_ATOMS: atom_id res chain seq x y z
N SER A 1 -1.34 57.48 -14.11
CA SER A 1 -0.57 56.31 -13.66
C SER A 1 -0.97 55.11 -14.51
N SER A 2 -0.22 54.78 -15.59
CA SER A 2 -0.61 53.66 -16.48
C SER A 2 0.56 53.11 -17.31
N ALA A 3 1.61 52.59 -16.67
CA ALA A 3 2.74 51.97 -17.37
C ALA A 3 2.91 50.49 -17.00
N LEU A 4 1.86 49.70 -17.14
CA LEU A 4 1.93 48.23 -17.06
C LEU A 4 1.69 47.64 -18.44
N TYR A 5 2.65 46.84 -18.91
CA TYR A 5 2.59 46.13 -20.18
C TYR A 5 2.33 44.64 -19.92
N PRO A 6 1.62 43.96 -20.84
CA PRO A 6 1.42 42.52 -20.73
C PRO A 6 2.78 41.80 -20.80
N LEU A 7 3.04 40.91 -19.85
CA LEU A 7 4.19 40.02 -19.85
C LEU A 7 3.83 38.70 -20.55
N HIS A 8 4.82 38.10 -21.21
CA HIS A 8 4.67 36.78 -21.81
C HIS A 8 4.37 35.74 -20.73
N LYS A 9 3.50 34.77 -21.06
CA LYS A 9 3.19 33.66 -20.16
C LYS A 9 4.42 32.76 -20.03
N HIS A 10 4.81 32.46 -18.79
CA HIS A 10 5.84 31.47 -18.53
C HIS A 10 5.41 30.08 -19.03
N LEU A 11 6.32 29.44 -19.76
CA LEU A 11 6.13 28.07 -20.24
C LEU A 11 6.18 27.09 -19.07
N LEU A 12 5.34 26.06 -19.12
CA LEU A 12 5.33 24.95 -18.16
C LEU A 12 6.08 23.76 -18.74
N ILE A 13 6.75 22.99 -17.88
CA ILE A 13 7.50 21.80 -18.27
C ILE A 13 6.84 20.53 -17.74
N ARG A 14 6.81 19.48 -18.58
CA ARG A 14 6.46 18.12 -18.17
C ARG A 14 7.69 17.40 -17.64
N ARG A 15 7.59 16.80 -16.46
CA ARG A 15 8.72 16.09 -15.83
C ARG A 15 8.74 14.63 -16.26
N SER A 16 9.94 14.12 -16.47
CA SER A 16 10.24 12.69 -16.60
C SER A 16 11.19 12.29 -15.48
N LEU A 17 11.02 11.09 -14.94
CA LEU A 17 11.83 10.58 -13.84
C LEU A 17 12.61 9.35 -14.30
N ARG A 18 13.90 9.30 -13.95
CA ARG A 18 14.77 8.14 -14.11
C ARG A 18 15.31 7.70 -12.77
N CYS A 19 15.49 6.39 -12.60
CA CYS A 19 16.23 5.85 -11.48
C CYS A 19 17.70 6.26 -11.59
N LYS A 20 18.31 6.73 -10.50
CA LYS A 20 19.72 7.15 -10.51
C LYS A 20 20.71 5.99 -10.58
N GLU A 21 20.29 4.80 -10.16
CA GLU A 21 21.17 3.63 -10.09
C GLU A 21 21.17 2.85 -11.40
N CYS A 22 20.01 2.64 -12.01
CA CYS A 22 19.87 1.84 -13.23
C CYS A 22 19.51 2.65 -14.48
N GLU A 23 19.36 3.98 -14.36
CA GLU A 23 19.00 4.90 -15.46
C GLU A 23 17.68 4.58 -16.18
N HIS A 24 16.88 3.66 -15.63
CA HIS A 24 15.60 3.26 -16.19
C HIS A 24 14.57 4.38 -16.03
N ASN A 25 13.77 4.59 -17.07
CA ASN A 25 12.69 5.59 -17.03
C ASN A 25 11.55 5.06 -16.16
N LEU A 26 11.27 5.74 -15.05
CA LEU A 26 10.16 5.40 -14.16
C LEU A 26 8.86 6.09 -14.59
N SER A 27 9.00 7.33 -15.09
CA SER A 27 7.87 8.13 -15.55
C SER A 27 8.23 8.90 -16.81
N LYS A 28 7.39 8.76 -17.84
CA LYS A 28 7.50 9.53 -19.08
C LYS A 28 6.10 9.91 -19.59
N PRO A 29 5.67 11.17 -19.45
CA PRO A 29 4.42 11.66 -20.02
C PRO A 29 4.41 11.54 -21.55
N GLU A 30 3.22 11.44 -22.14
CA GLU A 30 3.09 11.60 -23.59
C GLU A 30 3.46 13.02 -24.05
N PHE A 31 3.84 13.15 -25.31
CA PHE A 31 4.20 14.44 -25.89
C PHE A 31 2.99 15.38 -26.06
N ASN A 32 1.79 14.80 -26.31
CA ASN A 32 0.57 15.57 -26.49
C ASN A 32 0.29 16.42 -25.23
N PRO A 33 0.31 17.77 -25.33
CA PRO A 33 0.17 18.67 -24.18
C PRO A 33 -1.20 18.59 -23.49
N ILE A 34 -2.21 18.01 -24.15
CA ILE A 34 -3.55 17.80 -23.60
C ILE A 34 -3.66 16.41 -22.92
N SER A 35 -2.80 15.45 -23.27
CA SER A 35 -2.89 14.09 -22.75
C SER A 35 -2.45 14.02 -21.28
N ILE A 36 -3.22 13.26 -20.49
CA ILE A 36 -2.90 12.84 -19.11
C ILE A 36 -2.20 11.48 -19.06
N LYS A 37 -2.00 10.83 -20.22
CA LYS A 37 -1.42 9.50 -20.32
C LYS A 37 0.10 9.53 -20.23
N PHE A 38 0.64 8.43 -19.74
CA PHE A 38 2.06 8.19 -19.64
C PHE A 38 2.47 7.12 -20.64
N LYS A 39 3.57 7.36 -21.36
CA LYS A 39 4.22 6.35 -22.18
C LYS A 39 4.93 5.30 -21.30
N ILE A 40 5.43 5.72 -20.14
CA ILE A 40 6.03 4.84 -19.13
C ILE A 40 5.51 5.27 -17.76
N GLN A 41 4.96 4.33 -16.99
CA GLN A 41 4.39 4.58 -15.67
C GLN A 41 4.67 3.41 -14.72
N LEU A 42 5.88 3.42 -14.14
CA LEU A 42 6.29 2.47 -13.12
C LEU A 42 6.12 3.13 -11.74
N ILE A 43 4.92 3.00 -11.19
CA ILE A 43 4.57 3.55 -9.87
C ILE A 43 4.39 2.44 -8.85
N ALA A 44 4.82 2.71 -7.61
CA ALA A 44 4.74 1.78 -6.48
C ALA A 44 3.34 1.17 -6.28
N LEU A 45 2.28 1.97 -6.48
CA LEU A 45 0.89 1.57 -6.30
C LEU A 45 0.44 0.41 -7.20
N HIS A 46 1.18 0.11 -8.28
CA HIS A 46 0.89 -1.02 -9.16
C HIS A 46 1.60 -2.32 -8.76
N HIS A 47 2.52 -2.26 -7.80
CA HIS A 47 3.43 -3.37 -7.48
C HIS A 47 3.49 -3.70 -5.98
N ILE A 48 3.24 -2.72 -5.12
CA ILE A 48 3.31 -2.85 -3.67
C ILE A 48 1.89 -2.93 -3.11
N PRO A 49 1.57 -3.91 -2.24
CA PRO A 49 0.28 -3.98 -1.55
C PRO A 49 -0.04 -2.68 -0.80
N GLU A 50 -1.23 -2.15 -1.04
CA GLU A 50 -1.68 -0.92 -0.40
C GLU A 50 -2.30 -1.22 0.96
N ILE A 51 -1.87 -0.52 2.01
CA ILE A 51 -2.51 -0.52 3.33
C ILE A 51 -3.36 0.74 3.48
N LYS A 52 -4.62 0.57 3.88
CA LYS A 52 -5.53 1.67 4.24
C LYS A 52 -6.15 1.43 5.60
N ILE A 53 -6.47 2.52 6.29
CA ILE A 53 -7.27 2.47 7.50
C ILE A 53 -8.74 2.36 7.07
N PHE A 54 -9.40 1.26 7.44
CA PHE A 54 -10.83 1.04 7.12
C PHE A 54 -11.72 1.62 8.21
N SER A 55 -11.42 1.29 9.46
CA SER A 55 -12.21 1.71 10.61
C SER A 55 -11.32 1.88 11.84
N LEU A 56 -11.49 3.02 12.51
CA LEU A 56 -10.81 3.36 13.75
C LEU A 56 -11.84 3.43 14.89
N PRO A 57 -11.71 2.59 15.93
CA PRO A 57 -12.48 2.76 17.14
C PRO A 57 -11.98 3.96 17.96
N GLU A 58 -12.71 4.32 19.01
CA GLU A 58 -12.22 5.29 19.99
C GLU A 58 -10.94 4.79 20.67
N LEU A 59 -9.86 5.53 20.48
CA LEU A 59 -8.54 5.25 21.04
C LEU A 59 -8.50 5.61 22.53
N ASN A 60 -8.84 4.64 23.36
CA ASN A 60 -8.86 4.80 24.81
C ASN A 60 -7.47 4.55 25.40
N LEU A 61 -6.99 5.49 26.22
CA LEU A 61 -5.67 5.38 26.83
C LEU A 61 -5.51 4.12 27.67
N LYS A 62 -4.37 3.45 27.49
CA LYS A 62 -4.00 2.21 28.20
C LYS A 62 -5.02 1.07 28.02
N LYS A 63 -5.96 1.17 27.08
CA LYS A 63 -6.92 0.12 26.73
C LYS A 63 -6.60 -0.40 25.32
N GLU A 64 -6.70 -1.72 25.17
CA GLU A 64 -6.55 -2.35 23.85
C GLU A 64 -7.74 -2.00 22.96
N CYS A 65 -7.45 -1.52 21.76
CA CYS A 65 -8.43 -1.16 20.75
C CYS A 65 -8.16 -1.95 19.47
N LYS A 66 -9.20 -2.44 18.80
CA LYS A 66 -9.09 -3.18 17.54
C LYS A 66 -9.30 -2.22 16.36
N VAL A 67 -8.21 -1.90 15.65
CA VAL A 67 -8.24 -1.13 14.40
C VAL A 67 -8.44 -2.08 13.24
N VAL A 68 -9.24 -1.69 12.25
CA VAL A 68 -9.39 -2.45 11.00
C VAL A 68 -8.56 -1.79 9.91
N LEU A 69 -7.59 -2.53 9.38
CA LEU A 69 -6.79 -2.12 8.24
C LEU A 69 -7.16 -2.96 7.00
N THR A 70 -7.20 -2.33 5.84
CA THR A 70 -7.39 -2.99 4.54
C THR A 70 -6.06 -3.19 3.85
N LEU A 71 -5.76 -4.41 3.44
CA LEU A 71 -4.75 -4.73 2.45
C LEU A 71 -5.40 -4.86 1.08
N THR A 72 -4.81 -4.24 0.06
CA THR A 72 -5.21 -4.41 -1.35
C THR A 72 -4.03 -4.93 -2.15
N ASN A 73 -4.19 -6.08 -2.80
CA ASN A 73 -3.18 -6.65 -3.68
C ASN A 73 -3.32 -6.09 -5.11
N PRO A 74 -2.33 -5.35 -5.63
CA PRO A 74 -2.40 -4.83 -7.00
C PRO A 74 -2.02 -5.88 -8.06
N SER A 75 -1.40 -7.00 -7.66
CA SER A 75 -0.85 -8.03 -8.55
C SER A 75 -1.94 -8.90 -9.18
N ALA A 76 -1.66 -9.40 -10.39
CA ALA A 76 -2.46 -10.43 -11.07
C ALA A 76 -2.23 -11.85 -10.51
N TYR A 77 -1.57 -11.98 -9.36
CA TYR A 77 -1.35 -13.23 -8.64
C TYR A 77 -1.64 -13.06 -7.16
N ASN A 78 -2.01 -14.15 -6.49
CA ASN A 78 -2.18 -14.16 -5.04
C ASN A 78 -0.87 -13.73 -4.35
N CYS A 79 -1.00 -12.97 -3.27
CA CYS A 79 0.13 -12.41 -2.55
C CYS A 79 0.07 -12.83 -1.08
N SER A 80 1.15 -13.46 -0.60
CA SER A 80 1.34 -13.75 0.82
C SER A 80 2.03 -12.58 1.50
N ILE A 81 1.39 -12.01 2.52
CA ILE A 81 1.86 -10.82 3.23
C ILE A 81 2.12 -11.18 4.69
N SER A 82 3.34 -10.96 5.16
CA SER A 82 3.72 -11.14 6.57
C SER A 82 4.09 -9.81 7.21
N PHE A 83 3.88 -9.73 8.52
CA PHE A 83 4.13 -8.54 9.32
C PHE A 83 5.24 -8.83 10.32
N LEU A 84 6.25 -7.98 10.37
CA LEU A 84 7.38 -8.10 11.29
C LEU A 84 7.48 -6.84 12.15
N GLN A 85 7.95 -7.02 13.39
CA GLN A 85 8.26 -5.88 14.25
C GLN A 85 9.52 -5.18 13.71
N PRO A 86 9.55 -3.84 13.69
CA PRO A 86 10.73 -3.09 13.29
C PRO A 86 11.82 -3.21 14.37
N ASP A 87 13.08 -3.03 13.97
CA ASP A 87 14.19 -2.99 14.92
C ASP A 87 14.02 -1.79 15.88
N PRO A 88 14.09 -2.00 17.21
CA PRO A 88 13.82 -0.95 18.19
C PRO A 88 14.85 0.19 18.16
N LYS A 89 15.99 0.00 17.50
CA LYS A 89 17.00 1.04 17.29
C LYS A 89 16.66 1.97 16.12
N GLU A 90 15.86 1.51 15.18
CA GLU A 90 15.48 2.27 13.98
C GLU A 90 14.05 2.85 14.10
N ASP A 91 13.23 2.30 14.98
CA ASP A 91 11.85 2.76 15.18
C ASP A 91 11.74 3.93 16.17
N ASN A 92 11.94 5.15 15.64
CA ASN A 92 11.69 6.40 16.37
C ASN A 92 10.25 6.94 16.17
N PHE A 93 9.38 6.20 15.49
CA PHE A 93 8.05 6.69 15.11
C PHE A 93 6.93 6.11 15.98
N SER A 94 7.04 4.84 16.40
CA SER A 94 5.99 4.18 17.19
C SER A 94 5.94 4.68 18.62
N ASN A 95 4.74 5.05 19.09
CA ASN A 95 4.48 5.36 20.51
C ASN A 95 3.38 4.48 21.13
N ALA A 96 2.90 3.47 20.40
CA ALA A 96 1.84 2.55 20.84
C ALA A 96 2.34 1.11 20.90
N LYS A 97 1.78 0.29 21.81
CA LYS A 97 2.00 -1.15 21.76
C LYS A 97 1.07 -1.77 20.73
N VAL A 98 1.63 -2.53 19.79
CA VAL A 98 0.90 -3.14 18.69
C VAL A 98 1.08 -4.66 18.71
N GLU A 99 -0.03 -5.39 18.60
CA GLU A 99 0.01 -6.83 18.28
C GLU A 99 -0.29 -7.01 16.79
N LEU A 100 0.72 -7.48 16.06
CA LEU A 100 0.63 -7.79 14.63
C LEU A 100 0.11 -9.23 14.42
N PRO A 101 -0.52 -9.52 13.27
CA PRO A 101 -0.87 -10.89 12.90
C PRO A 101 0.35 -11.81 12.89
N LYS A 102 0.27 -12.95 13.58
CA LYS A 102 1.38 -13.92 13.67
C LYS A 102 1.58 -14.75 12.40
N HIS A 103 0.50 -14.98 11.66
CA HIS A 103 0.51 -15.77 10.44
C HIS A 103 0.40 -14.86 9.21
N PRO A 104 1.07 -15.23 8.10
CA PRO A 104 0.92 -14.50 6.85
C PRO A 104 -0.54 -14.47 6.39
N ILE A 105 -0.96 -13.33 5.88
CA ILE A 105 -2.28 -13.15 5.28
C ILE A 105 -2.13 -13.28 3.77
N VAL A 106 -2.85 -14.25 3.19
CA VAL A 106 -2.91 -14.42 1.73
C VAL A 106 -4.04 -13.56 1.17
N VAL A 107 -3.70 -12.69 0.23
CA VAL A 107 -4.62 -11.79 -0.47
C VAL A 107 -4.78 -12.27 -1.91
N ALA A 108 -6.02 -12.37 -2.37
CA ALA A 108 -6.33 -12.81 -3.72
C ALA A 108 -5.73 -11.87 -4.78
N GLN A 109 -5.52 -12.41 -5.97
CA GLN A 109 -5.13 -11.65 -7.15
C GLN A 109 -6.17 -10.59 -7.51
N ARG A 110 -5.68 -9.53 -8.17
CA ARG A 110 -6.54 -8.56 -8.82
C ARG A 110 -7.13 -9.18 -10.09
N ASP A 111 -8.46 -9.24 -10.12
CA ASP A 111 -9.23 -9.66 -11.28
C ASP A 111 -10.07 -8.48 -11.78
N ASP A 112 -9.64 -7.88 -12.90
CA ASP A 112 -10.35 -6.76 -13.53
C ASP A 112 -11.61 -7.23 -14.28
N ALA A 113 -11.71 -8.52 -14.65
CA ALA A 113 -12.87 -9.08 -15.35
C ALA A 113 -14.04 -9.35 -14.38
N ALA A 114 -13.74 -9.67 -13.11
CA ALA A 114 -14.74 -9.92 -12.07
C ALA A 114 -15.67 -8.72 -11.77
N LEU A 115 -15.35 -7.51 -12.23
CA LEU A 115 -16.23 -6.34 -12.09
C LEU A 115 -17.38 -6.32 -13.10
N TYR A 116 -17.30 -7.12 -14.16
CA TYR A 116 -18.27 -7.20 -15.24
C TYR A 116 -19.06 -8.51 -15.25
N ASP A 117 -18.69 -9.45 -14.38
CA ASP A 117 -19.41 -10.71 -14.20
C ASP A 117 -20.43 -10.55 -13.05
N ASP A 118 -21.71 -10.40 -13.41
CA ASP A 118 -22.85 -10.40 -12.47
C ASP A 118 -23.16 -11.84 -11.97
N GLY A 119 -22.38 -12.82 -12.45
CA GLY A 119 -22.36 -14.20 -12.01
C GLY A 119 -21.52 -14.38 -10.76
N SER A 120 -22.17 -14.82 -9.69
CA SER A 120 -21.53 -15.29 -8.46
C SER A 120 -20.57 -16.46 -8.73
N GLN A 121 -19.30 -16.21 -9.09
CA GLN A 121 -18.25 -17.24 -9.10
C GLN A 121 -16.89 -16.70 -8.65
N GLY A 122 -16.20 -17.52 -7.86
CA GLY A 122 -14.78 -17.34 -7.55
C GLY A 122 -14.45 -16.78 -6.16
N HIS A 123 -15.25 -17.04 -5.13
CA HIS A 123 -14.69 -17.01 -3.78
C HIS A 123 -13.69 -18.17 -3.68
N GLU A 124 -12.41 -17.91 -3.95
CA GLU A 124 -11.34 -18.73 -3.37
C GLU A 124 -11.70 -18.91 -1.89
N ALA A 125 -11.94 -20.15 -1.46
CA ALA A 125 -12.35 -20.46 -0.11
C ALA A 125 -11.14 -20.31 0.82
N PHE A 126 -10.77 -19.06 1.09
CA PHE A 126 -9.79 -18.74 2.12
C PHE A 126 -10.36 -19.18 3.47
N LYS A 127 -9.62 -20.02 4.19
CA LYS A 127 -9.93 -20.36 5.57
C LYS A 127 -9.45 -19.23 6.47
N ASP A 128 -10.25 -18.17 6.50
CA ASP A 128 -9.95 -16.98 7.29
C ASP A 128 -10.25 -17.22 8.77
N ASP A 129 -9.34 -16.80 9.64
CA ASP A 129 -9.56 -16.77 11.08
C ASP A 129 -10.39 -15.53 11.45
N PRO A 130 -11.63 -15.66 11.99
CA PRO A 130 -12.49 -14.53 12.33
C PRO A 130 -11.90 -13.58 13.40
N SER A 131 -10.88 -14.02 14.14
CA SER A 131 -10.20 -13.19 15.13
C SER A 131 -9.18 -12.24 14.50
N VAL A 132 -8.67 -12.57 13.30
CA VAL A 132 -7.66 -11.81 12.56
C VAL A 132 -8.28 -11.10 11.36
N ILE A 133 -9.20 -11.75 10.65
CA ILE A 133 -9.81 -11.22 9.42
C ILE A 133 -11.20 -10.66 9.74
N ALA A 134 -11.40 -9.39 9.40
CA ALA A 134 -12.66 -8.68 9.56
C ALA A 134 -13.59 -8.89 8.36
N TYR A 135 -13.04 -8.85 7.15
CA TYR A 135 -13.78 -9.07 5.91
C TYR A 135 -12.82 -9.41 4.76
N ARG A 136 -13.36 -10.03 3.71
CA ARG A 136 -12.67 -10.24 2.44
C ARG A 136 -13.58 -9.86 1.29
N LYS A 137 -13.04 -9.15 0.30
CA LYS A 137 -13.77 -8.76 -0.90
C LYS A 137 -12.82 -8.61 -2.07
N SER A 138 -12.94 -9.48 -3.08
CA SER A 138 -12.05 -9.48 -4.25
C SER A 138 -10.57 -9.52 -3.81
N ASN A 139 -9.73 -8.66 -4.38
CA ASN A 139 -8.31 -8.50 -4.05
C ASN A 139 -8.04 -7.71 -2.74
N LYS A 140 -9.03 -7.61 -1.85
CA LYS A 140 -8.94 -6.86 -0.59
C LYS A 140 -9.25 -7.73 0.60
N VAL A 141 -8.49 -7.55 1.66
CA VAL A 141 -8.75 -8.17 2.97
C VAL A 141 -8.66 -7.12 4.06
N GLY A 142 -9.68 -7.06 4.91
CA GLY A 142 -9.67 -6.30 6.16
C GLY A 142 -9.16 -7.18 7.28
N PHE A 143 -8.16 -6.74 8.03
CA PHE A 143 -7.63 -7.45 9.19
C PHE A 143 -7.64 -6.58 10.44
N PHE A 144 -7.77 -7.22 11.59
CA PHE A 144 -7.72 -6.58 12.90
C PHE A 144 -6.27 -6.42 13.35
N MET A 145 -5.96 -5.22 13.81
CA MET A 145 -4.71 -4.91 14.50
C MET A 145 -5.05 -4.37 15.88
N LYS A 146 -4.46 -4.97 16.91
CA LYS A 146 -4.68 -4.52 18.29
C LYS A 146 -3.65 -3.47 18.64
N VAL A 147 -4.13 -2.33 19.10
CA VAL A 147 -3.30 -1.17 19.44
C VAL A 147 -3.64 -0.71 20.84
N LYS A 148 -2.62 -0.44 21.65
CA LYS A 148 -2.75 0.12 22.99
C LYS A 148 -2.07 1.49 23.05
N PRO A 149 -2.84 2.59 23.02
CA PRO A 149 -2.31 3.94 23.17
C PRO A 149 -1.62 4.13 24.52
N GLN A 150 -0.46 4.80 24.54
CA GLN A 150 0.32 5.05 25.75
C GLN A 150 0.22 6.51 26.23
N ASN A 151 0.34 7.46 25.31
CA ASN A 151 0.43 8.89 25.62
C ASN A 151 -0.91 9.61 25.38
N PRO A 152 -1.39 10.46 26.31
CA PRO A 152 -2.61 11.26 26.15
C PRO A 152 -2.47 12.47 25.22
N ASP A 153 -1.28 13.07 25.18
CA ASP A 153 -1.06 14.38 24.54
C ASP A 153 -0.48 14.27 23.12
N GLU A 154 -0.26 13.04 22.63
CA GLU A 154 0.31 12.78 21.31
C GLU A 154 -0.61 11.90 20.49
N ASP A 155 -0.56 12.10 19.18
CA ASP A 155 -1.15 11.18 18.20
C ASP A 155 -0.62 9.76 18.38
N VAL A 156 -1.49 8.77 18.22
CA VAL A 156 -1.14 7.36 18.29
C VAL A 156 -0.49 6.94 16.98
N LYS A 157 0.82 6.76 17.00
CA LYS A 157 1.67 6.41 15.86
C LYS A 157 2.21 5.01 16.02
N LEU A 158 2.29 4.28 14.91
CA LEU A 158 2.84 2.94 14.87
C LEU A 158 3.61 2.71 13.58
N SER A 159 4.62 1.86 13.66
CA SER A 159 5.37 1.37 12.52
C SER A 159 5.53 -0.14 12.58
N PHE A 160 5.58 -0.76 11.40
CA PHE A 160 5.86 -2.18 11.24
C PHE A 160 6.45 -2.46 9.86
N LEU A 161 7.07 -3.63 9.72
CA LEU A 161 7.61 -4.08 8.45
C LEU A 161 6.57 -4.96 7.75
N LEU A 162 6.16 -4.55 6.55
CA LEU A 162 5.35 -5.36 5.64
C LEU A 162 6.29 -6.10 4.70
N LYS A 163 6.24 -7.43 4.72
CA LYS A 163 6.96 -8.30 3.81
C LYS A 163 6.00 -8.97 2.86
N HIS A 164 6.25 -8.87 1.56
CA HIS A 164 5.43 -9.49 0.53
C HIS A 164 6.27 -10.12 -0.58
N GLU A 165 5.64 -11.00 -1.34
CA GLU A 165 6.22 -11.56 -2.55
C GLU A 165 5.96 -10.63 -3.73
N TYR A 166 7.00 -10.37 -4.51
CA TYR A 166 6.97 -9.57 -5.73
C TYR A 166 7.42 -10.43 -6.90
N ARG A 167 6.57 -10.54 -7.92
CA ARG A 167 6.87 -11.28 -9.14
C ARG A 167 7.26 -10.30 -10.23
N ASN A 168 8.53 -10.34 -10.64
CA ASN A 168 9.03 -9.45 -11.69
C ASN A 168 8.69 -10.02 -13.07
N THR A 169 7.71 -9.43 -13.75
CA THR A 169 7.32 -9.81 -15.12
C THR A 169 8.04 -8.99 -16.20
N ALA A 170 8.82 -7.98 -15.83
CA ALA A 170 9.51 -7.11 -16.80
C ALA A 170 10.70 -7.78 -17.50
N ILE A 171 11.23 -8.89 -16.95
CA ILE A 171 12.40 -9.61 -17.47
C ILE A 171 11.99 -10.70 -18.47
N ALA A 172 10.73 -11.14 -18.48
CA ALA A 172 10.25 -12.16 -19.40
C ALA A 172 10.00 -11.57 -20.80
N LEU A 173 11.04 -11.53 -21.63
CA LEU A 173 10.85 -11.48 -23.08
C LEU A 173 10.18 -12.79 -23.52
N PRO A 174 9.23 -12.77 -24.49
CA PRO A 174 8.45 -13.95 -24.89
C PRO A 174 9.26 -15.10 -25.52
N SER A 175 10.59 -14.95 -25.67
CA SER A 175 11.46 -15.87 -26.39
C SER A 175 12.23 -16.87 -25.50
N GLU A 176 12.15 -16.81 -24.18
CA GLU A 176 12.81 -17.80 -23.31
C GLU A 176 11.90 -18.27 -22.18
N ASN A 177 11.81 -19.60 -21.98
CA ASN A 177 11.15 -20.30 -20.88
C ASN A 177 11.79 -19.99 -19.50
N GLN A 178 12.09 -18.73 -19.20
CA GLN A 178 12.58 -18.33 -17.88
C GLN A 178 11.37 -18.13 -16.96
N GLU A 179 11.28 -18.95 -15.92
CA GLU A 179 10.30 -18.75 -14.87
C GLU A 179 10.47 -17.35 -14.26
N PRO A 180 9.36 -16.62 -14.05
CA PRO A 180 9.43 -15.26 -13.54
C PRO A 180 10.09 -15.23 -12.16
N GLN A 181 11.08 -14.35 -12.01
CA GLN A 181 11.81 -14.20 -10.76
C GLN A 181 10.88 -13.67 -9.67
N ILE A 182 10.73 -14.46 -8.61
CA ILE A 182 10.01 -14.08 -7.38
C ILE A 182 11.04 -13.53 -6.40
N ALA A 183 10.89 -12.26 -6.04
CA ALA A 183 11.67 -11.61 -5.00
C ALA A 183 10.80 -11.36 -3.77
N SER A 184 11.38 -11.43 -2.58
CA SER A 184 10.70 -10.99 -1.36
C SER A 184 11.09 -9.55 -1.06
N LEU A 185 10.10 -8.66 -1.02
CA LEU A 185 10.27 -7.24 -0.72
C LEU A 185 9.77 -6.93 0.69
N GLN A 186 10.47 -6.01 1.35
CA GLN A 186 10.13 -5.56 2.70
C GLN A 186 10.00 -4.02 2.71
N HIS A 187 8.94 -3.53 3.32
CA HIS A 187 8.61 -2.11 3.40
C HIS A 187 8.35 -1.73 4.85
N GLN A 188 9.03 -0.69 5.34
CA GLN A 188 8.69 -0.08 6.62
C GLN A 188 7.48 0.83 6.44
N VAL A 189 6.39 0.49 7.11
CA VAL A 189 5.11 1.20 7.05
C VAL A 189 4.98 2.06 8.30
N PHE A 190 4.62 3.32 8.13
CA PHE A 190 4.34 4.26 9.21
C PHE A 190 2.86 4.66 9.15
N ILE A 191 2.13 4.46 10.24
CA ILE A 191 0.70 4.78 10.34
C ILE A 191 0.48 5.72 11.51
N ASN A 192 -0.19 6.84 11.24
CA ASN A 192 -0.73 7.72 12.26
C ASN A 192 -2.24 7.46 12.41
N LEU A 193 -2.68 7.00 13.57
CA LEU A 193 -4.09 6.75 13.89
C LEU A 193 -4.81 8.00 14.41
N GLY A 194 -4.09 9.10 14.63
CA GLY A 194 -4.61 10.35 15.18
C GLY A 194 -4.64 10.39 16.71
N PRO A 195 -5.28 11.41 17.30
CA PRO A 195 -5.22 11.66 18.73
C PRO A 195 -6.07 10.64 19.53
N PRO A 196 -5.65 10.28 20.75
CA PRO A 196 -6.47 9.49 21.66
C PRO A 196 -7.72 10.27 22.09
N LYS A 197 -8.75 9.55 22.51
CA LYS A 197 -9.97 10.16 23.05
C LYS A 197 -9.60 10.95 24.32
N LYS A 198 -9.85 12.27 24.28
CA LYS A 198 -9.75 13.13 25.46
C LYS A 198 -10.87 12.74 26.44
N LYS A 199 -10.50 12.57 27.70
CA LYS A 199 -11.48 12.34 28.78
C LYS A 199 -12.31 13.59 29.03
#